data_AF-A0A1X7CCX1-F1
#
_entry.id   AF-A0A1X7CCX1-F1
#
_cell.length_a   1.000
_cell.length_b   1.000
_cell.length_c   1.000
_cell.angle_alpha   90.00
_cell.angle_beta   90.00
_cell.angle_gamma   90.00
#
_symmetry.space_group_name_H-M   'P 1'
#
loop_
_entity.id
_entity.type
_entity.pdbx_description
1 polymer ?
#
loop_
_entity_poly.entity_id
_entity_poly.type
_entity_poly.pdbx_seq_one_letter_code
_entity_poly.pdbx_strand_id
1 'polypeptide(L)' 'MFLGHIPALPAETWIIILGSVGLFALLTLFAIWDAFKREFPSNMEKVGWIQLAIFIPFLGCLVYFLLGKNRGTKYEK' A
#
# COMPACT_ATOMS: atom_id res chain seq x y z
N MET A 1 22.67 15.57 -4.71
CA MET A 1 23.62 14.56 -4.20
C MET A 1 22.83 13.33 -3.72
N PHE A 2 22.11 12.65 -4.62
CA PHE A 2 21.20 11.54 -4.26
C PHE A 2 21.51 10.24 -4.99
N LEU A 3 22.02 10.30 -6.22
CA LEU A 3 22.66 9.17 -6.89
C LEU A 3 24.10 9.06 -6.39
N GLY A 4 24.26 8.43 -5.22
CA GLY A 4 25.56 8.06 -4.67
C GLY A 4 26.20 6.90 -5.44
N HIS A 5 27.34 6.41 -4.94
CA HIS A 5 28.05 5.27 -5.53
C HIS A 5 27.19 4.00 -5.47
N ILE A 6 26.54 3.66 -6.59
CA ILE A 6 25.68 2.47 -6.69
C ILE A 6 26.56 1.21 -6.56
N PRO A 7 26.31 0.32 -5.58
CA PRO A 7 27.11 -0.88 -5.41
C PRO A 7 26.87 -1.86 -6.56
N ALA A 8 27.95 -2.46 -7.07
CA ALA A 8 27.91 -3.53 -8.06
C ALA A 8 27.47 -4.86 -7.41
N LEU A 9 26.17 -4.95 -7.09
CA LEU A 9 25.55 -6.16 -6.53
C LEU A 9 25.18 -7.16 -7.64
N PRO A 10 25.12 -8.48 -7.34
CA PRO A 10 24.60 -9.49 -8.24
C PRO A 10 23.17 -9.20 -8.71
N ALA A 11 22.80 -9.71 -9.89
CA ALA A 11 21.50 -9.46 -10.49
C ALA A 11 20.34 -9.99 -9.63
N GLU A 12 20.53 -11.13 -8.97
CA GLU A 12 19.57 -11.74 -8.05
C GLU A 12 19.30 -10.82 -6.86
N THR A 13 20.32 -10.15 -6.33
CA THR A 13 20.18 -9.20 -5.22
C THR A 13 19.34 -7.98 -5.65
N TRP A 14 19.58 -7.44 -6.84
CA TRP A 14 18.76 -6.36 -7.39
C TRP A 14 17.31 -6.80 -7.66
N ILE A 15 17.10 -8.01 -8.19
CA ILE A 15 15.76 -8.59 -8.41
C ILE A 15 15.01 -8.74 -7.08
N ILE A 16 15.67 -9.22 -6.02
CA ILE A 16 15.07 -9.36 -4.68
C ILE A 16 14.69 -7.99 -4.11
N ILE A 17 15.58 -6.99 -4.17
CA ILE A 17 15.33 -5.63 -3.65
C ILE A 17 14.17 -4.97 -4.41
N LEU A 18 14.27 -4.89 -5.74
CA LEU A 18 13.29 -4.22 -6.59
C LEU A 18 11.95 -4.96 -6.62
N GLY A 19 11.96 -6.30 -6.60
CA GLY A 19 10.76 -7.12 -6.51
C GLY A 19 10.04 -6.94 -5.17
N SER A 20 10.77 -6.90 -4.05
CA SER A 20 10.18 -6.68 -2.72
C SER A 20 9.58 -5.28 -2.58
N VAL A 21 10.34 -4.24 -2.96
CA VAL A 21 9.87 -2.84 -2.91
C VAL A 21 8.70 -2.63 -3.87
N GLY A 22 8.77 -3.17 -5.08
CA GLY A 22 7.71 -3.10 -6.08
C GLY A 22 6.42 -3.80 -5.63
N LEU A 23 6.52 -5.01 -5.07
CA LEU A 23 5.38 -5.75 -4.52
C LEU A 23 4.65 -4.94 -3.44
N PHE A 24 5.39 -4.40 -2.47
CA PHE A 24 4.77 -3.62 -1.40
C PHE A 24 4.23 -2.26 -1.86
N ALA A 25 4.89 -1.59 -2.80
CA ALA A 25 4.34 -0.39 -3.43
C ALA A 25 3.01 -0.68 -4.15
N LEU A 26 2.94 -1.78 -4.91
CA LEU A 26 1.71 -2.24 -5.56
C LEU A 26 0.61 -2.59 -4.56
N LEU A 27 0.94 -3.26 -3.45
CA LEU A 27 -0.03 -3.58 -2.38
C LEU A 27 -0.58 -2.31 -1.69
N THR A 28 0.26 -1.31 -1.43
CA THR A 28 -0.20 -0.02 -0.89
C THR A 28 -1.07 0.75 -1.88
N LEU A 29 -0.69 0.83 -3.16
CA LEU A 29 -1.52 1.45 -4.21
C LEU A 29 -2.87 0.73 -4.37
N PHE A 30 -2.87 -0.61 -4.31
CA PHE A 30 -4.08 -1.43 -4.37
C PHE A 30 -4.99 -1.23 -3.14
N ALA A 31 -4.42 -1.09 -1.95
CA ALA A 31 -5.17 -0.78 -0.72
C ALA A 31 -5.87 0.58 -0.81
N ILE A 32 -5.14 1.61 -1.27
CA ILE A 32 -5.69 2.96 -1.49
C ILE A 32 -6.81 2.93 -2.54
N TRP A 33 -6.63 2.19 -3.63
CA TRP A 33 -7.63 2.05 -4.71
C TRP A 33 -8.91 1.32 -4.25
N ASP A 34 -8.77 0.22 -3.50
CA ASP A 34 -9.91 -0.51 -2.90
C ASP A 34 -10.63 0.37 -1.86
N ALA A 35 -9.90 1.17 -1.07
CA ALA A 35 -10.49 2.14 -0.13
C ALA A 35 -11.27 3.26 -0.84
N PHE A 36 -10.75 3.79 -1.96
CA PHE A 36 -11.51 4.75 -2.77
C PHE A 36 -12.80 4.13 -3.33
N LYS A 37 -12.76 2.85 -3.75
CA LYS A 37 -13.89 2.07 -4.31
C LYS A 37 -14.87 1.48 -3.30
N ARG A 38 -14.68 1.72 -2.00
CA ARG A 38 -15.67 1.37 -0.96
C ARG A 38 -16.46 2.58 -0.51
N GLU A 39 -17.69 2.37 -0.06
CA GLU A 39 -18.33 3.33 0.84
C GLU A 39 -18.01 2.92 2.28
N PHE A 40 -17.76 3.90 3.13
CA PHE A 40 -17.47 3.69 4.55
C PHE A 40 -18.50 4.44 5.39
N PRO A 41 -18.75 4.03 6.66
CA PRO A 41 -19.70 4.70 7.53
C PRO A 41 -19.45 6.21 7.74
N SER A 42 -18.23 6.68 7.48
CA SER A 42 -17.94 8.12 7.37
C SER A 42 -16.79 8.40 6.39
N ASN A 43 -16.76 9.63 5.86
CA ASN A 43 -15.64 10.12 5.06
C ASN A 43 -14.33 10.15 5.85
N MET A 44 -14.39 10.47 7.15
CA MET A 44 -13.21 10.42 8.04
C MET A 44 -12.63 9.01 8.16
N GLU A 45 -13.47 7.98 8.20
CA GLU A 45 -12.99 6.60 8.21
C GLU A 45 -12.31 6.22 6.89
N LYS A 46 -12.88 6.57 5.72
CA LYS A 46 -12.21 6.38 4.41
C LYS A 46 -10.83 7.06 4.38
N VAL A 47 -10.76 8.31 4.84
CA VAL A 47 -9.50 9.07 4.88
C VAL A 47 -8.50 8.43 5.84
N GLY A 48 -8.93 8.00 7.03
CA GLY A 48 -8.07 7.30 8.00
C GLY A 48 -7.46 6.01 7.45
N TRP A 49 -8.25 5.19 6.76
CA TRP A 49 -7.75 3.98 6.10
C TRP A 49 -6.72 4.26 5.00
N ILE A 50 -6.95 5.31 4.19
CA ILE A 50 -6.00 5.74 3.15
C ILE A 50 -4.71 6.31 3.77
N GLN A 51 -4.83 7.16 4.80
CA GLN A 51 -3.68 7.71 5.53
C GLN A 51 -2.85 6.62 6.18
N LEU A 52 -3.47 5.62 6.82
CA LEU A 52 -2.79 4.48 7.42
C LEU A 52 -2.01 3.67 6.37
N ALA A 53 -2.58 3.43 5.18
CA ALA A 53 -1.91 2.73 4.09
C ALA A 53 -0.71 3.52 3.51
N ILE A 54 -0.75 4.85 3.55
CA ILE A 54 0.32 5.73 3.04
C ILE A 54 1.45 5.93 4.07
N PHE A 55 1.11 6.30 5.31
CA PHE A 55 2.07 6.73 6.33
C PHE A 55 2.69 5.58 7.14
N ILE A 56 2.14 4.36 7.04
CA ILE A 56 2.70 3.17 7.69
C ILE A 56 3.10 2.15 6.62
N PRO A 57 4.35 2.22 6.08
CA PRO A 57 4.83 1.27 5.09
C PRO A 57 4.70 -0.19 5.57
N PHE A 58 4.37 -1.09 4.64
CA PHE A 58 4.16 -2.53 4.86
C PHE A 58 2.96 -2.87 5.75
N LEU A 59 2.91 -2.37 6.99
CA LEU A 59 1.86 -2.68 7.96
C LEU A 59 0.52 -2.02 7.61
N GLY A 60 0.53 -0.81 7.05
CA GLY A 60 -0.67 -0.06 6.71
C GLY A 60 -1.58 -0.78 5.71
N CYS A 61 -1.00 -1.34 4.63
CA CYS A 61 -1.79 -2.10 3.66
C CYS A 61 -2.24 -3.47 4.20
N LEU A 62 -1.43 -4.14 5.05
CA LEU A 62 -1.83 -5.38 5.74
C LEU A 62 -3.02 -5.14 6.68
N VAL A 63 -2.93 -4.15 7.56
CA VAL A 63 -4.01 -3.78 8.50
C VAL A 63 -5.26 -3.31 7.74
N TYR A 64 -5.09 -2.61 6.61
CA TYR A 64 -6.20 -2.29 5.72
C TYR A 64 -6.88 -3.56 5.16
N PHE A 65 -6.16 -4.51 4.59
CA PHE A 65 -6.79 -5.70 3.99
C PHE A 65 -7.40 -6.66 5.02
N LEU A 66 -6.88 -6.70 6.24
CA LEU A 66 -7.41 -7.53 7.34
C LEU A 66 -8.64 -6.89 8.01
N LEU A 67 -8.63 -5.57 8.24
CA LEU A 67 -9.67 -4.87 9.01
C LEU A 67 -10.46 -3.87 8.15
N GLY A 68 -9.79 -2.88 7.56
CA GLY A 68 -10.43 -1.76 6.84
C GLY A 68 -11.29 -2.20 5.65
N LYS A 69 -10.83 -3.19 4.88
CA LYS A 69 -11.59 -3.81 3.77
C LYS A 69 -12.98 -4.29 4.19
N ASN A 70 -13.11 -4.80 5.42
CA ASN A 70 -14.37 -5.34 5.94
C ASN A 70 -15.27 -4.28 6.58
N ARG A 71 -14.75 -3.07 6.80
CA ARG A 71 -15.49 -1.91 7.33
C ARG A 71 -16.24 -1.14 6.23
N GLY A 72 -15.77 -1.21 4.99
CA GLY A 72 -16.39 -0.54 3.85
C GLY A 72 -17.15 -1.51 2.94
N THR A 73 -18.40 -1.18 2.62
CA THR A 73 -19.15 -1.85 1.56
C THR A 73 -18.50 -1.59 0.21
N LYS A 74 -18.48 -2.57 -0.68
CA LYS A 74 -18.03 -2.39 -2.05
C LYS A 74 -19.07 -1.51 -2.76
N TYR A 75 -18.65 -0.52 -3.56
CA TYR A 75 -19.60 0.16 -4.45
C TYR A 75 -20.23 -0.86 -5.42
N GLU A 76 -21.51 -1.13 -5.22
CA GLU A 76 -22.35 -1.87 -6.15
C GLU A 76 -22.98 -0.84 -7.11
N LYS A 77 -23.14 -1.20 -8.38
CA LYS A 77 -23.30 -0.25 -9.49
C LYS A 77 -24.26 -0.77 -10.55
#